data_AF-A0A258X6I5-F1
#
_entry.id   AF-A0A258X6I5-F1
#
_cell.length_a   1.000
_cell.length_b   1.000
_cell.length_c   1.000
_cell.angle_alpha   90.00
_cell.angle_beta   90.00
_cell.angle_gamma   90.00
#
_symmetry.space_group_name_H-M   'P 1'
#
loop_
_entity.id
_entity.type
_entity.pdbx_description
1 polymer ?
#
loop_
_entity_poly.entity_id
_entity_poly.type
_entity_poly.pdbx_seq_one_letter_code
_entity_poly.pdbx_strand_id
1 'polypeptide(L)'
;MIKKLAVAPLFLALSVSTQALAANSAPMAVPITQTVPDAQDVAYPGTMTLDIDASDTMRRAYRVTQVIPVAAGAKELILLFPQWLPGNHGPRGPLAELVGVQFFVDGKPVEWKRDRVEVFAFHVMLPAGAKAVTAKFIHTSPLESREGRITMTPEMLNLQWEKMSLYPAGHYVRQI
;
A
#
# COMPACT_ATOMS: atom_id res chain seq x y z
N MET A 1 63.86 35.25 -59.38
CA MET A 1 64.04 35.26 -57.91
C MET A 1 62.67 35.21 -57.25
N ILE A 2 62.23 34.01 -56.87
CA ILE A 2 60.88 33.74 -56.35
C ILE A 2 60.88 34.01 -54.84
N LYS A 3 60.11 35.00 -54.38
CA LYS A 3 59.90 35.28 -52.96
C LYS A 3 58.78 34.38 -52.43
N LYS A 4 59.10 33.52 -51.47
CA LYS A 4 58.15 32.71 -50.72
C LYS A 4 57.45 33.61 -49.68
N LEU A 5 56.13 33.71 -49.72
CA LEU A 5 55.32 34.13 -48.56
C LEU A 5 54.62 32.89 -48.01
N ALA A 6 54.92 32.55 -46.75
CA ALA A 6 54.24 31.53 -46.00
C ALA A 6 52.92 32.10 -45.44
N VAL A 7 51.81 31.43 -45.70
CA VAL A 7 50.51 31.71 -45.08
C VAL A 7 50.25 30.60 -44.06
N ALA A 8 50.16 30.96 -42.79
CA ALA A 8 49.78 30.04 -41.71
C ALA A 8 48.25 29.91 -41.66
N PRO A 9 47.67 28.70 -41.60
CA PRO A 9 46.24 28.53 -41.41
C PRO A 9 45.92 28.59 -39.91
N LEU A 10 45.07 29.54 -39.53
CA LEU A 10 44.48 29.65 -38.20
C LEU A 10 43.35 28.61 -38.09
N PHE A 11 43.60 27.50 -37.39
CA PHE A 11 42.58 26.51 -37.07
C PHE A 11 41.64 27.06 -35.99
N LEU A 12 40.42 27.41 -36.36
CA LEU A 12 39.37 27.82 -35.43
C LEU A 12 38.66 26.55 -34.91
N ALA A 13 38.98 26.14 -33.69
CA ALA A 13 38.30 25.04 -33.01
C ALA A 13 36.88 25.48 -32.59
N LEU A 14 35.84 24.91 -33.20
CA LEU A 14 34.46 25.06 -32.71
C LEU A 14 34.28 24.21 -31.45
N SER A 15 34.24 24.86 -30.30
CA SER A 15 33.79 24.26 -29.05
C SER A 15 32.27 24.11 -29.09
N VAL A 16 31.78 22.93 -29.47
CA VAL A 16 30.35 22.59 -29.32
C VAL A 16 30.07 22.48 -27.82
N SER A 17 29.36 23.46 -27.28
CA SER A 17 28.93 23.47 -25.89
C SER A 17 27.77 22.50 -25.73
N THR A 18 28.00 21.34 -25.11
CA THR A 18 26.96 20.39 -24.70
C THR A 18 26.21 20.91 -23.48
N GLN A 19 25.39 21.95 -23.64
CA GLN A 19 24.42 22.38 -22.62
C GLN A 19 23.06 21.72 -22.85
N ALA A 20 22.99 20.43 -22.54
CA ALA A 20 21.75 19.68 -22.31
C ALA A 20 22.19 18.43 -21.52
N LEU A 21 21.79 18.16 -20.28
CA LEU A 21 20.46 18.12 -19.70
C LEU A 21 20.58 18.31 -18.17
N ALA A 22 20.16 19.45 -17.61
CA ALA A 22 20.06 19.62 -16.15
C ALA A 22 18.76 20.32 -15.71
N ALA A 23 17.79 20.46 -16.62
CA ALA A 23 16.54 21.19 -16.35
C ALA A 23 15.41 20.33 -15.75
N ASN A 24 15.58 19.01 -15.59
CA ASN A 24 14.49 18.09 -15.24
C ASN A 24 14.47 17.62 -13.77
N SER A 25 15.20 18.28 -12.87
CA SER A 25 15.25 17.88 -11.44
C SER A 25 14.40 18.75 -10.51
N ALA A 26 13.75 19.79 -11.03
CA ALA A 26 12.88 20.63 -10.21
C ALA A 26 11.60 19.84 -9.83
N PRO A 27 11.23 19.78 -8.54
CA PRO A 27 10.02 19.09 -8.12
C PRO A 27 8.80 19.77 -8.77
N MET A 28 7.97 18.97 -9.45
CA MET A 28 6.68 19.40 -9.97
C MET A 28 5.56 18.81 -9.12
N ALA A 29 4.57 19.64 -8.79
CA ALA A 29 3.36 19.16 -8.14
C ALA A 29 2.61 18.22 -9.10
N VAL A 30 2.40 16.98 -8.68
CA VAL A 30 1.51 16.03 -9.37
C VAL A 30 0.11 16.21 -8.78
N PRO A 31 -0.96 16.23 -9.60
CA PRO A 31 -2.32 16.28 -9.08
C PRO A 31 -2.60 15.14 -8.10
N ILE A 32 -3.34 15.46 -7.03
CA ILE A 32 -3.87 14.45 -6.11
C ILE A 32 -5.10 13.84 -6.78
N THR A 33 -5.02 12.56 -7.15
CA THR A 33 -6.15 11.81 -7.71
C THR A 33 -6.70 10.88 -6.64
N GLN A 34 -8.01 10.95 -6.39
CA GLN A 34 -8.70 10.00 -5.54
C GLN A 34 -8.96 8.71 -6.32
N THR A 35 -8.30 7.64 -5.93
CA THR A 35 -8.36 6.32 -6.57
C THR A 35 -9.21 5.31 -5.81
N VAL A 36 -9.53 5.58 -4.54
CA VAL A 36 -10.41 4.75 -3.72
C VAL A 36 -11.87 5.20 -3.91
N PRO A 37 -12.78 4.29 -4.28
CA PRO A 37 -14.19 4.62 -4.45
C PRO A 37 -14.87 4.92 -3.10
N ASP A 38 -15.81 5.86 -3.12
CA ASP A 38 -16.66 6.13 -1.95
C ASP A 38 -17.50 4.91 -1.60
N ALA A 39 -17.67 4.70 -0.29
CA ALA A 39 -18.48 3.59 0.22
C ALA A 39 -19.96 3.76 -0.13
N GLN A 40 -20.57 2.68 -0.57
CA GLN A 40 -22.00 2.58 -0.85
C GLN A 40 -22.67 1.57 0.08
N ASP A 41 -23.97 1.72 0.29
CA ASP A 41 -24.78 0.81 1.11
C ASP A 41 -25.24 -0.42 0.32
N VAL A 42 -24.26 -1.17 -0.18
CA VAL A 42 -24.47 -2.38 -0.98
C VAL A 42 -23.70 -3.52 -0.33
N ALA A 43 -24.33 -4.68 -0.19
CA ALA A 43 -23.71 -5.88 0.35
C ALA A 43 -22.50 -6.32 -0.49
N TYR A 44 -21.41 -6.67 0.17
CA TYR A 44 -20.26 -7.28 -0.48
C TYR A 44 -20.59 -8.71 -0.93
N PRO A 45 -20.13 -9.14 -2.13
CA PRO A 45 -20.45 -10.46 -2.62
C PRO A 45 -19.66 -11.54 -1.86
N GLY A 46 -20.38 -12.28 -1.02
CA GLY A 46 -19.85 -13.44 -0.30
C GLY A 46 -19.44 -13.11 1.14
N THR A 47 -18.78 -14.06 1.79
CA THR A 47 -18.37 -13.96 3.19
C THR A 47 -16.85 -13.97 3.28
N MET A 48 -16.29 -12.99 3.99
CA MET A 48 -14.87 -12.99 4.32
C MET A 48 -14.60 -13.91 5.51
N THR A 49 -13.44 -14.57 5.52
CA THR A 49 -13.00 -15.40 6.66
C THR A 49 -11.69 -14.87 7.22
N LEU A 50 -11.53 -14.95 8.54
CA LEU A 50 -10.34 -14.55 9.27
C LEU A 50 -9.81 -15.73 10.08
N ASP A 51 -8.55 -16.06 9.88
CA ASP A 51 -7.76 -16.94 10.73
C ASP A 51 -6.67 -16.10 11.41
N ILE A 52 -6.60 -16.16 12.74
CA ILE A 52 -5.72 -15.32 13.55
C ILE A 52 -4.95 -16.21 14.51
N ASP A 53 -3.65 -16.35 14.27
CA ASP A 53 -2.72 -16.94 15.22
C ASP A 53 -2.17 -15.86 16.16
N ALA A 54 -2.57 -15.96 17.42
CA ALA A 54 -2.17 -15.08 18.52
C ALA A 54 -1.23 -15.78 19.52
N SER A 55 -0.50 -16.82 19.09
CA SER A 55 0.40 -17.59 19.98
C SER A 55 1.76 -16.92 20.22
N ASP A 56 2.19 -16.00 19.34
CA ASP A 56 3.50 -15.31 19.44
C ASP A 56 3.45 -14.14 20.43
N THR A 57 3.15 -14.45 21.69
CA THR A 57 3.03 -13.47 22.79
C THR A 57 4.37 -12.80 23.13
N MET A 58 5.49 -13.49 22.90
CA MET A 58 6.83 -12.96 23.12
C MET A 58 7.15 -11.78 22.20
N ARG A 59 6.76 -11.86 20.91
CA ARG A 59 6.88 -10.75 19.96
C ARG A 59 5.62 -9.90 19.88
N ARG A 60 4.58 -10.28 20.63
CA ARG A 60 3.27 -9.64 20.68
C ARG A 60 2.63 -9.50 19.29
N ALA A 61 2.67 -10.58 18.52
CA ALA A 61 2.26 -10.59 17.12
C ALA A 61 0.99 -11.41 16.90
N TYR A 62 0.03 -10.81 16.20
CA TYR A 62 -1.13 -11.49 15.63
C TYR A 62 -0.84 -11.76 14.17
N ARG A 63 -0.75 -13.04 13.78
CA ARG A 63 -0.54 -13.43 12.38
C ARG A 63 -1.90 -13.73 11.77
N VAL A 64 -2.27 -12.97 10.75
CA VAL A 64 -3.59 -13.04 10.14
C VAL A 64 -3.50 -13.65 8.76
N THR A 65 -4.39 -14.58 8.48
CA THR A 65 -4.77 -14.99 7.12
C THR A 65 -6.24 -14.63 6.91
N GLN A 66 -6.51 -13.70 6.00
CA GLN A 66 -7.85 -13.30 5.61
C GLN A 66 -8.15 -13.79 4.19
N VAL A 67 -9.33 -14.38 3.97
CA VAL A 67 -9.82 -14.71 2.63
C VAL A 67 -10.98 -13.80 2.28
N ILE A 68 -10.88 -13.14 1.12
CA ILE A 68 -11.85 -12.19 0.59
C ILE A 68 -12.34 -12.73 -0.76
N PRO A 69 -13.63 -13.09 -0.89
CA PRO A 69 -14.21 -13.47 -2.18
C PRO A 69 -14.12 -12.34 -3.19
N VAL A 70 -13.92 -12.64 -4.47
CA VAL A 70 -13.78 -11.65 -5.53
C VAL A 70 -15.04 -11.61 -6.39
N ALA A 71 -15.56 -10.41 -6.64
CA ALA A 71 -16.69 -10.21 -7.55
C ALA A 71 -16.33 -10.66 -8.98
N ALA A 72 -17.26 -11.33 -9.66
CA ALA A 72 -17.02 -11.81 -11.02
C ALA A 72 -16.67 -10.65 -11.97
N GLY A 73 -15.58 -10.80 -12.73
CA GLY A 73 -15.13 -9.81 -13.71
C GLY A 73 -14.37 -8.61 -13.11
N ALA A 74 -14.17 -8.54 -11.80
CA ALA A 74 -13.31 -7.54 -11.18
C ALA A 74 -11.86 -7.68 -11.69
N LYS A 75 -11.24 -6.54 -12.00
CA LYS A 75 -9.83 -6.45 -12.47
C LYS A 75 -8.88 -6.00 -11.35
N GLU A 76 -9.44 -5.41 -10.31
CA GLU A 76 -8.73 -4.90 -9.15
C GLU A 76 -9.63 -5.06 -7.92
N LEU A 77 -9.02 -5.37 -6.79
CA LEU A 77 -9.64 -5.28 -5.48
C LEU A 77 -8.82 -4.28 -4.66
N ILE A 78 -9.50 -3.23 -4.17
CA ILE A 78 -8.89 -2.26 -3.26
C ILE A 78 -9.30 -2.65 -1.85
N LEU A 79 -8.32 -2.90 -0.99
CA LEU A 79 -8.52 -3.27 0.41
C LEU A 79 -8.05 -2.14 1.32
N LEU A 80 -8.86 -1.78 2.31
CA LEU A 80 -8.60 -0.71 3.29
C LEU A 80 -8.28 -1.32 4.66
N PHE A 81 -7.25 -0.80 5.32
CA PHE A 81 -7.11 -0.95 6.76
C PHE A 81 -7.93 0.15 7.47
N PRO A 82 -8.59 -0.11 8.62
CA PRO A 82 -9.44 0.91 9.25
C PRO A 82 -8.66 2.14 9.69
N GLN A 83 -8.97 3.25 9.06
CA GLN A 83 -8.45 4.56 9.41
C GLN A 83 -9.28 5.20 10.55
N TRP A 84 -10.60 5.11 10.47
CA TRP A 84 -11.54 5.69 11.43
C TRP A 84 -12.12 4.59 12.32
N LEU A 85 -11.87 4.69 13.62
CA LEU A 85 -12.29 3.68 14.59
C LEU A 85 -13.43 4.23 15.46
N PRO A 86 -14.42 3.41 15.83
CA PRO A 86 -15.47 3.82 16.76
C PRO A 86 -14.90 4.42 18.05
N GLY A 87 -15.41 5.59 18.45
CA GLY A 87 -14.94 6.33 19.63
C GLY A 87 -13.71 7.21 19.41
N ASN A 88 -13.04 7.14 18.25
CA ASN A 88 -11.92 8.04 17.93
C ASN A 88 -12.42 9.31 17.24
N HIS A 89 -11.85 10.46 17.61
CA HIS A 89 -12.14 11.76 17.01
C HIS A 89 -11.18 12.13 15.87
N GLY A 90 -10.59 11.15 15.20
CA GLY A 90 -9.59 11.35 14.14
C GLY A 90 -9.18 10.05 13.44
N PRO A 91 -8.44 10.14 12.33
CA PRO A 91 -7.96 9.00 11.55
C PRO A 91 -6.81 8.30 12.27
N ARG A 92 -7.14 7.51 13.30
CA ARG A 92 -6.22 6.96 14.31
C ARG A 92 -6.03 5.45 14.19
N GLY A 93 -6.33 4.89 13.02
CA GLY A 93 -5.98 3.51 12.68
C GLY A 93 -4.48 3.22 12.84
N PRO A 94 -4.07 2.15 13.54
CA PRO A 94 -2.67 1.83 13.83
C PRO A 94 -1.97 1.19 12.62
N LEU A 95 -1.80 1.95 11.52
CA LEU A 95 -1.22 1.42 10.28
C LEU A 95 0.26 1.03 10.45
N ALA A 96 0.98 1.66 11.38
CA ALA A 96 2.39 1.36 11.63
C ALA A 96 2.59 -0.06 12.22
N GLU A 97 1.57 -0.57 12.89
CA GLU A 97 1.51 -1.89 13.49
C GLU A 97 1.13 -3.00 12.50
N LEU A 98 0.63 -2.63 11.31
CA LEU A 98 0.33 -3.55 10.22
C LEU A 98 1.58 -3.81 9.36
N VAL A 99 2.17 -5.00 9.51
CA VAL A 99 3.45 -5.36 8.88
C VAL A 99 3.35 -6.68 8.11
N GLY A 100 4.32 -6.92 7.23
CA GLY A 100 4.42 -8.18 6.48
C GLY A 100 3.24 -8.45 5.54
N VAL A 101 2.58 -7.40 5.03
CA VAL A 101 1.42 -7.51 4.14
C VAL A 101 1.81 -8.20 2.83
N GLN A 102 1.08 -9.28 2.51
CA GLN A 102 1.22 -10.06 1.29
C GLN A 102 -0.17 -10.42 0.76
N PHE A 103 -0.32 -10.46 -0.56
CA PHE A 103 -1.55 -10.86 -1.21
C PHE A 103 -1.32 -12.03 -2.17
N PHE A 104 -2.30 -12.91 -2.19
CA PHE A 104 -2.36 -14.05 -3.10
C PHE A 104 -3.73 -14.05 -3.78
N VAL A 105 -3.78 -14.39 -5.05
CA VAL A 105 -5.04 -14.68 -5.76
C VAL A 105 -5.05 -16.15 -6.11
N ASP A 106 -6.08 -16.86 -5.65
CA ASP A 106 -6.25 -18.30 -5.89
C ASP A 106 -4.97 -19.11 -5.58
N GLY A 107 -4.30 -18.75 -4.47
CA GLY A 107 -3.08 -19.40 -3.97
C GLY A 107 -1.77 -18.92 -4.59
N LYS A 108 -1.78 -18.02 -5.58
CA LYS A 108 -0.57 -17.49 -6.23
C LYS A 108 -0.27 -16.08 -5.77
N PRO A 109 1.00 -15.73 -5.45
CA PRO A 109 1.35 -14.37 -5.07
C PRO A 109 1.04 -13.40 -6.22
N VAL A 110 0.54 -12.22 -5.88
CA VAL A 110 0.23 -11.16 -6.86
C VAL A 110 0.92 -9.85 -6.49
N GLU A 111 1.14 -9.01 -7.50
CA GLU A 111 1.58 -7.65 -7.28
C GLU A 111 0.48 -6.83 -6.61
N TRP A 112 0.91 -5.96 -5.70
CA TRP A 112 0.04 -5.00 -5.03
C TRP A 112 0.77 -3.69 -4.80
N LYS A 113 0.02 -2.61 -4.61
CA LYS A 113 0.57 -1.29 -4.32
C LYS A 113 -0.21 -0.64 -3.18
N ARG A 114 0.49 -0.01 -2.24
CA ARG A 114 -0.16 0.90 -1.29
C ARG A 114 -0.52 2.20 -2.03
N ASP A 115 -1.74 2.68 -1.84
CA ASP A 115 -2.18 3.96 -2.39
C ASP A 115 -1.31 5.10 -1.83
N ARG A 116 -1.07 6.10 -2.66
CA ARG A 116 -0.15 7.22 -2.39
C ARG A 116 -0.83 8.40 -1.71
N VAL A 117 -2.16 8.46 -1.79
CA VAL A 117 -3.02 9.50 -1.24
C VAL A 117 -3.77 8.92 -0.04
N GLU A 118 -4.52 7.84 -0.25
CA GLU A 118 -5.19 7.12 0.84
C GLU A 118 -4.29 5.99 1.35
N VAL A 119 -3.30 6.33 2.17
CA VAL A 119 -2.24 5.40 2.59
C VAL A 119 -2.73 4.15 3.32
N PHE A 120 -3.99 4.10 3.76
CA PHE A 120 -4.61 2.90 4.34
C PHE A 120 -5.12 1.91 3.27
N ALA A 121 -5.11 2.27 1.98
CA ALA A 121 -5.57 1.45 0.88
C ALA A 121 -4.45 0.64 0.20
N PHE A 122 -4.80 -0.58 -0.20
CA PHE A 122 -3.97 -1.55 -0.89
C PHE A 122 -4.65 -1.96 -2.19
N HIS A 123 -4.04 -1.62 -3.31
CA HIS A 123 -4.48 -1.99 -4.66
C HIS A 123 -3.95 -3.39 -5.00
N VAL A 124 -4.83 -4.37 -5.13
CA VAL A 124 -4.50 -5.75 -5.47
C VAL A 124 -4.97 -6.04 -6.90
N MET A 125 -4.04 -6.38 -7.79
CA MET A 125 -4.35 -6.70 -9.18
C MET A 125 -4.95 -8.10 -9.28
N LEU A 126 -6.06 -8.23 -10.02
CA LEU A 126 -6.78 -9.49 -10.17
C LEU A 126 -6.56 -10.06 -11.58
N PRO A 127 -5.94 -11.26 -11.70
CA PRO A 127 -5.95 -12.02 -12.94
C PRO A 127 -7.38 -12.34 -13.41
N ALA A 128 -7.53 -12.56 -14.72
CA ALA A 128 -8.81 -12.97 -15.29
C ALA A 128 -9.33 -14.26 -14.63
N GLY A 129 -10.58 -14.23 -14.16
CA GLY A 129 -11.22 -15.38 -13.52
C GLY A 129 -10.95 -15.55 -12.02
N ALA A 130 -10.22 -14.61 -11.39
CA ALA A 130 -9.94 -14.59 -9.95
C ALA A 130 -11.19 -14.90 -9.10
N LYS A 131 -11.05 -15.75 -8.09
CA LYS A 131 -12.16 -16.15 -7.20
C LYS A 131 -12.01 -15.66 -5.78
N ALA A 132 -10.79 -15.66 -5.26
CA ALA A 132 -10.52 -15.15 -3.92
C ALA A 132 -9.16 -14.49 -3.84
N VAL A 133 -9.09 -13.41 -3.06
CA VAL A 133 -7.85 -12.83 -2.55
C VAL A 133 -7.60 -13.40 -1.16
N THR A 134 -6.40 -13.89 -0.91
CA THR A 134 -5.91 -14.19 0.44
C THR A 134 -4.93 -13.10 0.84
N ALA A 135 -5.25 -12.34 1.89
CA ALA A 135 -4.33 -11.40 2.52
C ALA A 135 -3.64 -12.09 3.70
N LYS A 136 -2.32 -11.99 3.76
CA LYS A 136 -1.53 -12.39 4.93
C LYS A 136 -0.82 -11.18 5.48
N PHE A 137 -0.90 -10.98 6.79
CA PHE A 137 -0.25 -9.86 7.45
C PHE A 137 -0.05 -10.14 8.93
N ILE A 138 0.70 -9.27 9.58
CA ILE A 138 0.93 -9.31 11.02
C ILE A 138 0.46 -7.98 11.58
N HIS A 139 -0.32 -8.03 12.66
CA HIS A 139 -0.53 -6.86 13.51
C HIS A 139 0.32 -7.02 14.76
N THR A 140 1.10 -6.00 15.12
CA THR A 140 1.91 -6.01 16.34
C THR A 140 1.21 -5.21 17.45
N SER A 141 1.12 -5.76 18.66
CA SER A 141 0.75 -4.94 19.81
C SER A 141 1.86 -3.93 20.10
N PRO A 142 1.52 -2.68 20.45
CA PRO A 142 2.45 -1.73 21.04
C PRO A 142 3.27 -2.32 22.19
N LEU A 143 4.52 -1.86 22.33
CA LEU A 143 5.41 -2.23 23.43
C LEU A 143 5.25 -1.28 24.61
N GLU A 144 5.05 0.00 24.31
CA GLU A 144 4.85 1.07 25.29
C GLU A 144 3.52 1.79 25.10
N SER A 145 2.92 2.26 26.19
CA SER A 145 1.61 2.93 26.17
C SER A 145 1.57 4.21 25.33
N ARG A 146 2.73 4.86 25.10
CA ARG A 146 2.84 6.04 24.22
C ARG A 146 2.66 5.70 22.74
N GLU A 147 2.85 4.43 22.37
CA GLU A 147 2.69 3.91 21.01
C GLU A 147 1.24 3.46 20.76
N GLY A 148 0.46 3.30 21.82
CA GLY A 148 -0.94 2.94 21.75
C GLY A 148 -1.31 1.97 22.87
N ARG A 149 -2.53 1.44 22.79
CA ARG A 149 -2.98 0.42 23.74
C ARG A 149 -2.18 -0.86 23.51
N ILE A 150 -1.50 -1.34 24.56
CA ILE A 150 -0.91 -2.68 24.58
C ILE A 150 -2.06 -3.69 24.59
N THR A 151 -2.17 -4.50 23.54
CA THR A 151 -3.22 -5.50 23.36
C THR A 151 -2.75 -6.92 23.63
N MET A 152 -1.45 -7.16 23.78
CA MET A 152 -0.90 -8.48 24.04
C MET A 152 0.28 -8.42 25.02
N THR A 153 0.24 -9.32 26.00
CA THR A 153 1.35 -9.64 26.92
C THR A 153 1.52 -11.18 26.94
N PRO A 154 2.56 -11.70 27.62
CA PRO A 154 2.68 -13.15 27.82
C PRO A 154 1.49 -13.78 28.57
N GLU A 155 0.80 -13.01 29.41
CA GLU A 155 -0.26 -13.50 30.31
C GLU A 155 -1.69 -13.20 29.81
N MET A 156 -1.86 -12.20 28.96
CA MET A 156 -3.18 -11.74 28.53
C MET A 156 -3.17 -11.20 27.09
N LEU A 157 -4.28 -11.43 26.38
CA LEU A 157 -4.55 -10.81 25.09
C LEU A 157 -5.91 -10.10 25.08
N ASN A 158 -5.99 -9.00 24.33
CA ASN A 158 -7.19 -8.28 24.00
C ASN A 158 -7.31 -8.17 22.48
N LEU A 159 -8.00 -9.12 21.87
CA LEU A 159 -8.19 -9.13 20.42
C LEU A 159 -9.12 -7.99 20.00
N GLN A 160 -8.67 -7.20 19.04
CA GLN A 160 -9.41 -6.11 18.43
C GLN A 160 -9.66 -6.43 16.96
N TRP A 161 -10.83 -6.99 16.66
CA TRP A 161 -11.19 -7.51 15.33
C TRP A 161 -10.95 -6.50 14.22
N GLU A 162 -11.24 -5.22 14.50
CA GLU A 162 -11.08 -4.14 13.55
C GLU A 162 -9.64 -3.94 13.10
N LYS A 163 -8.67 -4.33 13.92
CA LYS A 163 -7.23 -4.26 13.62
C LYS A 163 -6.68 -5.53 12.97
N MET A 164 -7.51 -6.56 12.86
CA MET A 164 -7.13 -7.87 12.32
C MET A 164 -7.75 -8.13 10.96
N SER A 165 -8.29 -7.12 10.29
CA SER A 165 -8.94 -7.28 8.99
C SER A 165 -8.70 -6.09 8.07
N LEU A 166 -8.68 -6.39 6.78
CA LEU A 166 -8.80 -5.43 5.69
C LEU A 166 -10.22 -5.49 5.13
N TYR A 167 -10.71 -4.39 4.57
CA TYR A 167 -12.09 -4.26 4.11
C TYR A 167 -12.13 -3.84 2.65
N PRO A 168 -13.03 -4.38 1.82
CA PRO A 168 -13.14 -3.99 0.42
C PRO A 168 -13.65 -2.56 0.31
N ALA A 169 -12.91 -1.71 -0.41
CA ALA A 169 -13.34 -0.35 -0.71
C ALA A 169 -14.65 -0.34 -1.51
N GLY A 170 -15.42 0.74 -1.38
CA GLY A 170 -16.74 0.87 -2.01
C GLY A 170 -17.90 0.30 -1.19
N HIS A 171 -17.65 -0.25 0.00
CA HIS A 171 -18.68 -0.82 0.88
C HIS A 171 -18.63 -0.21 2.28
N TYR A 172 -19.79 0.04 2.89
CA TYR A 172 -19.85 0.34 4.32
C TYR A 172 -19.52 -0.90 5.16
N VAL A 173 -18.93 -0.71 6.34
CA VAL A 173 -18.59 -1.81 7.27
C VAL A 173 -19.80 -2.65 7.68
N ARG A 174 -21.01 -2.08 7.66
CA ARG A 174 -22.26 -2.83 7.93
C ARG A 174 -22.68 -3.79 6.79
N GLN A 175 -21.99 -3.77 5.66
CA GLN A 175 -22.34 -4.50 4.43
C GLN A 175 -21.30 -5.57 4.04
N ILE A 176 -20.37 -5.90 4.92
CA ILE A 176 -19.21 -6.79 4.67
C ILE A 176 -19.05 -7.81 5.80
#